data_AF-A0A7S2TV46-F1
#
_entry.id   AF-A0A7S2TV46-F1
#
_cell.length_a   1.000
_cell.length_b   1.000
_cell.length_c   1.000
_cell.angle_alpha   90.00
_cell.angle_beta   90.00
_cell.angle_gamma   90.00
#
_symmetry.space_group_name_H-M   'P 1'
#
loop_
_entity.id
_entity.type
_entity.pdbx_description
1 polymer ?
#
loop_
_entity_poly.entity_id
_entity_poly.type
_entity_poly.pdbx_seq_one_letter_code
_entity_poly.pdbx_strand_id
1 'polypeptide(L)'
;GGGGGGRGMVFFSRPPVSGQRYTSSDWLRNMRSLLLQSTVLTRISGHLLFNVVVALLGASWFYGSPDTFLNLGAAGHVMVGTALSLLLVFRTSSAYDRFWEARKILQAVVDNCRGLARVAPTALPSRQGIDFARMIVVFPYMLRLHLTNRGQAPVGDSPEMHDVLRFFDNDQLKTVDSHFSKPFATLSIMNQMLHHSNAKFPGEAMEETLSLLPQRTVLQRNVNNLAANVGACERIQGCPVPLYYSRHLSRFLTIWSATLPLVLAPMLHWWSVPVIAAICWSLFSIEEVGHMVEEPFYALPDDQVQTRRVADVIKRDTVNIFKQQLGVDIETRKLLDRRHGGAVGRQGGVVRPLMMSGMAYA
;
A
#
# COMPACT_ATOMS: atom_id res chain seq x y z
N GLY A 1 25.16 48.75 12.26
CA GLY A 1 25.30 47.46 12.96
C GLY A 1 23.93 46.95 13.36
N GLY A 2 23.65 45.67 13.09
CA GLY A 2 22.55 44.82 13.62
C GLY A 2 21.13 45.21 13.17
N GLY A 3 20.29 44.35 12.59
CA GLY A 3 20.28 42.89 12.50
C GLY A 3 18.84 42.41 12.71
N GLY A 4 17.98 42.53 11.69
CA GLY A 4 16.58 42.06 11.71
C GLY A 4 16.42 40.78 10.89
N GLY A 5 16.79 39.64 11.46
CA GLY A 5 16.68 38.33 10.83
C GLY A 5 15.23 37.84 10.77
N GLY A 6 14.61 37.96 9.59
CA GLY A 6 13.36 37.28 9.27
C GLY A 6 13.56 35.77 9.29
N ARG A 7 13.12 35.13 10.38
CA ARG A 7 13.08 33.67 10.50
C ARG A 7 12.19 33.10 9.40
N GLY A 8 12.81 32.51 8.38
CA GLY A 8 12.14 31.60 7.46
C GLY A 8 11.47 30.52 8.27
N MET A 9 10.14 30.46 8.18
CA MET A 9 9.33 29.41 8.77
C MET A 9 9.67 28.12 8.00
N VAL A 10 10.62 27.36 8.54
CA VAL A 10 10.95 26.02 8.08
C VAL A 10 9.67 25.21 8.24
N PHE A 11 8.99 24.94 7.13
CA PHE A 11 7.95 23.92 7.05
C PHE A 11 8.62 22.60 7.43
N PHE A 12 8.57 22.25 8.71
CA PHE A 12 8.80 20.90 9.15
C PHE A 12 7.72 20.05 8.50
N SER A 13 8.09 19.39 7.40
CA SER A 13 7.38 18.25 6.85
C SER A 13 6.94 17.40 8.02
N ARG A 14 5.62 17.19 8.18
CA ARG A 14 5.09 16.31 9.22
C ARG A 14 5.92 15.03 9.22
N PRO A 15 6.38 14.54 10.39
CA PRO A 15 7.10 13.28 10.43
C PRO A 15 6.25 12.22 9.73
N PRO A 16 6.86 11.28 8.98
CA PRO A 16 6.10 10.22 8.32
C PRO A 16 5.21 9.59 9.39
N VAL A 17 3.90 9.51 9.13
CA VAL A 17 2.92 8.90 10.03
C VAL A 17 3.56 7.62 10.56
N SER A 18 3.97 7.65 11.82
CA SER A 18 4.57 6.49 12.47
C SER A 18 3.47 5.45 12.41
N GLY A 19 3.68 4.38 11.65
CA GLY A 19 2.69 3.30 11.59
C GLY A 19 2.33 2.94 13.02
N GLN A 20 1.06 3.13 13.38
CA GLN A 20 0.63 3.03 14.77
C GLN A 20 1.07 1.65 15.28
N ARG A 21 1.88 1.64 16.34
CA ARG A 21 2.32 0.41 16.99
C ARG A 21 1.54 0.30 18.28
N TYR A 22 1.02 -0.89 18.55
CA TYR A 22 0.46 -1.17 19.86
C TYR A 22 1.54 -1.00 20.92
N THR A 23 1.23 -0.24 21.96
CA THR A 23 2.05 -0.13 23.18
C THR A 23 1.29 -0.66 24.38
N SER A 24 2.00 -1.08 25.44
CA SER A 24 1.34 -1.60 26.65
C SER A 24 0.42 -0.58 27.32
N SER A 25 0.66 0.72 27.14
CA SER A 25 -0.19 1.81 27.63
C SER A 25 -1.51 1.98 26.86
N ASP A 26 -1.65 1.33 25.69
CA ASP A 26 -2.88 1.35 24.90
C ASP A 26 -3.91 0.31 25.36
N TRP A 27 -3.53 -0.60 26.27
CA TRP A 27 -4.39 -1.71 26.71
C TRP A 27 -5.77 -1.25 27.17
N LEU A 28 -5.84 -0.28 28.08
CA LEU A 28 -7.11 0.18 28.64
C LEU A 28 -7.96 0.96 27.62
N ARG A 29 -7.30 1.69 26.70
CA ARG A 29 -7.99 2.35 25.58
C ARG A 29 -8.58 1.32 24.62
N ASN A 30 -7.84 0.26 24.32
CA ASN A 30 -8.30 -0.83 23.45
C ASN A 30 -9.44 -1.64 24.08
N MET A 31 -9.41 -1.86 25.40
CA MET A 31 -10.52 -2.51 26.10
C MET A 31 -11.80 -1.67 26.07
N ARG A 32 -11.69 -0.33 26.12
CA ARG A 32 -12.86 0.56 25.99
C ARG A 32 -13.36 0.67 24.55
N SER A 33 -12.46 0.72 23.57
CA SER A 33 -12.84 0.81 22.15
C SER A 33 -13.50 -0.48 21.62
N LEU A 34 -13.20 -1.63 22.23
CA LEU A 34 -13.81 -2.92 21.92
C LEU A 34 -15.35 -2.86 21.93
N LEU A 35 -15.93 -2.16 22.90
CA LEU A 35 -17.39 -2.09 23.10
C LEU A 35 -18.10 -1.10 22.17
N LEU A 36 -17.40 -0.11 21.60
CA LEU A 36 -18.03 1.02 20.92
C LEU A 36 -17.63 1.18 19.45
N GLN A 37 -16.45 0.69 19.03
CA GLN A 37 -15.86 1.03 17.72
C GLN A 37 -15.13 -0.14 17.03
N SER A 38 -15.23 -1.37 17.53
CA SER A 38 -14.50 -2.50 16.94
C SER A 38 -15.10 -2.92 15.59
N THR A 39 -14.34 -2.72 14.51
CA THR A 39 -14.68 -3.20 13.17
C THR A 39 -14.83 -4.72 13.11
N VAL A 40 -13.93 -5.46 13.77
CA VAL A 40 -14.04 -6.93 13.89
C VAL A 40 -15.37 -7.31 14.54
N LEU A 41 -15.70 -6.71 15.68
CA LEU A 41 -16.94 -7.02 16.41
C LEU A 41 -18.19 -6.70 15.58
N THR A 42 -18.20 -5.57 14.86
CA THR A 42 -19.33 -5.21 13.99
C THR A 42 -19.55 -6.24 12.88
N ARG A 43 -18.48 -6.81 12.32
CA ARG A 43 -18.57 -7.84 11.27
C ARG A 43 -19.03 -9.20 11.80
N ILE A 44 -18.57 -9.61 12.99
CA ILE A 44 -18.99 -10.89 13.59
C ILE A 44 -20.31 -10.79 14.39
N SER A 45 -20.88 -9.60 14.51
CA SER A 45 -22.07 -9.33 15.34
C SER A 45 -23.24 -10.27 15.04
N GLY A 46 -23.47 -10.62 13.77
CA GLY A 46 -24.49 -11.59 13.38
C GLY A 46 -24.25 -12.99 13.92
N HIS A 47 -23.01 -13.49 13.85
CA HIS A 47 -22.62 -14.80 14.41
C HIS A 47 -22.72 -14.82 15.93
N LEU A 48 -22.33 -13.72 16.58
CA LEU A 48 -22.39 -13.60 18.03
C LEU A 48 -23.84 -13.57 18.52
N LEU A 49 -24.69 -12.75 17.89
CA LEU A 49 -26.11 -12.67 18.21
C LEU A 49 -26.80 -14.02 18.03
N PHE A 50 -26.54 -14.70 16.92
CA PHE A 50 -27.06 -16.05 16.66
C PHE A 50 -26.69 -17.02 17.79
N ASN A 51 -25.41 -17.08 18.17
CA ASN A 51 -24.95 -17.99 19.23
C ASN A 51 -25.49 -17.62 20.62
N VAL A 52 -25.67 -16.34 20.92
CA VAL A 52 -26.30 -15.90 22.18
C VAL A 52 -27.76 -16.34 22.23
N VAL A 53 -28.51 -16.19 21.13
CA VAL A 53 -29.90 -16.66 21.04
C VAL A 53 -29.97 -18.18 21.20
N VAL A 54 -29.10 -18.92 20.51
CA VAL A 54 -29.04 -20.40 20.62
C VAL A 54 -28.66 -20.83 22.03
N ALA A 55 -27.74 -20.12 22.70
CA ALA A 55 -27.39 -20.37 24.10
C ALA A 55 -28.57 -20.11 25.06
N LEU A 56 -29.32 -19.02 24.86
CA LEU A 56 -30.51 -18.73 25.65
C LEU A 56 -31.58 -19.79 25.48
N LEU A 57 -31.82 -20.24 24.24
CA LEU A 57 -32.77 -21.32 23.95
C LEU A 57 -32.34 -22.64 24.59
N GLY A 58 -31.05 -23.01 24.48
CA GLY A 58 -30.51 -24.22 25.08
C GLY A 58 -30.60 -24.21 26.62
N ALA A 59 -30.24 -23.09 27.26
CA ALA A 59 -30.37 -22.91 28.70
C ALA A 59 -31.85 -22.97 29.15
N SER A 60 -32.75 -22.32 28.40
CA SER A 60 -34.19 -22.32 28.69
C SER A 60 -34.81 -23.72 28.54
N TRP A 61 -34.41 -24.48 27.51
CA TRP A 61 -34.84 -25.87 27.33
C TRP A 61 -34.37 -26.75 28.49
N PHE A 62 -33.10 -26.65 28.89
CA PHE A 62 -32.57 -27.39 30.03
C PHE A 62 -33.34 -27.10 31.32
N TYR A 63 -33.67 -25.84 31.60
CA TYR A 63 -34.39 -25.45 32.80
C TYR A 63 -35.90 -25.76 32.76
N GLY A 64 -36.53 -25.62 31.60
CA GLY A 64 -37.97 -25.83 31.44
C GLY A 64 -38.38 -27.29 31.34
N SER A 65 -37.52 -28.16 30.82
CA SER A 65 -37.82 -29.59 30.65
C SER A 65 -36.57 -30.47 30.72
N PRO A 66 -35.97 -30.61 31.92
CA PRO A 66 -34.72 -31.36 32.11
C PRO A 66 -34.79 -32.80 31.57
N ASP A 67 -35.93 -33.47 31.73
CA ASP A 67 -36.12 -34.87 31.36
C ASP A 67 -36.06 -35.13 29.84
N THR A 68 -36.34 -34.09 29.04
CA THR A 68 -36.31 -34.16 27.56
C THR A 68 -35.03 -33.58 26.96
N PHE A 69 -34.14 -33.05 27.80
CA PHE A 69 -32.98 -32.32 27.34
C PHE A 69 -31.94 -33.26 26.71
N LEU A 70 -31.51 -32.93 25.49
CA LEU A 70 -30.45 -33.65 24.82
C LEU A 70 -29.08 -33.25 25.38
N ASN A 71 -28.57 -34.04 26.32
CA ASN A 71 -27.23 -33.84 26.87
C ASN A 71 -26.17 -34.47 25.95
N LEU A 72 -25.38 -33.62 25.30
CA LEU A 72 -24.23 -34.06 24.53
C LEU A 72 -23.00 -34.18 25.44
N GLY A 73 -22.30 -35.32 25.37
CA GLY A 73 -21.10 -35.54 26.17
C GLY A 73 -19.97 -34.56 25.81
N ALA A 74 -19.36 -33.94 26.81
CA ALA A 74 -18.31 -32.92 26.62
C ALA A 74 -17.07 -33.42 25.86
N ALA A 75 -16.73 -34.71 25.97
CA ALA A 75 -15.55 -35.29 25.34
C ALA A 75 -15.56 -35.10 23.80
N GLY A 76 -16.70 -35.36 23.15
CA GLY A 76 -16.82 -35.18 21.70
C GLY A 76 -16.64 -33.73 21.27
N HIS A 77 -17.24 -32.79 22.00
CA HIS A 77 -17.11 -31.36 21.73
C HIS A 77 -15.70 -30.84 21.91
N VAL A 78 -14.97 -31.32 22.92
CA VAL A 78 -13.56 -30.95 23.14
C VAL A 78 -12.69 -31.46 22.00
N MET A 79 -12.91 -32.70 21.54
CA MET A 79 -12.15 -33.26 20.40
C MET A 79 -12.39 -32.47 19.12
N VAL A 80 -13.66 -32.20 18.77
CA VAL A 80 -14.01 -31.42 17.58
C VAL A 80 -13.52 -29.97 17.70
N GLY A 81 -13.68 -29.36 18.88
CA GLY A 81 -13.22 -28.00 19.15
C GLY A 81 -11.70 -27.84 19.02
N THR A 82 -10.94 -28.85 19.46
CA THR A 82 -9.47 -28.89 19.31
C THR A 82 -9.06 -29.02 17.84
N ALA A 83 -9.76 -29.85 17.06
CA ALA A 83 -9.51 -29.94 15.62
C ALA A 83 -9.84 -28.63 14.90
N LEU A 84 -10.94 -27.96 15.26
CA LEU A 84 -11.34 -26.67 14.70
C LEU A 84 -10.37 -25.55 15.05
N SER A 85 -9.86 -25.51 16.27
CA SER A 85 -8.85 -24.51 16.67
C SER A 85 -7.56 -24.68 15.87
N LEU A 86 -7.12 -25.91 15.63
CA LEU A 86 -5.97 -26.19 14.78
C LEU A 86 -6.19 -25.74 13.33
N LEU A 87 -7.36 -26.04 12.75
CA LEU A 87 -7.72 -25.57 11.40
C LEU A 87 -7.75 -24.03 11.32
N LEU A 88 -8.25 -23.36 12.36
CA LEU A 88 -8.27 -21.92 12.45
C LEU A 88 -6.85 -21.33 12.53
N VAL A 89 -5.95 -21.95 13.28
CA VAL A 89 -4.53 -21.56 13.33
C VAL A 89 -3.87 -21.71 11.96
N PHE A 90 -4.05 -22.83 11.28
CA PHE A 90 -3.48 -23.01 9.93
C PHE A 90 -4.00 -21.96 8.95
N ARG A 91 -5.30 -21.66 9.01
CA ARG A 91 -5.92 -20.61 8.19
C ARG A 91 -5.28 -19.25 8.40
N THR A 92 -5.21 -18.83 9.65
CA THR A 92 -4.64 -17.51 10.01
C THR A 92 -3.16 -17.44 9.66
N SER A 93 -2.41 -18.55 9.80
CA SER A 93 -1.02 -18.63 9.35
C SER A 93 -0.89 -18.43 7.84
N SER A 94 -1.69 -19.12 7.03
CA SER A 94 -1.64 -18.97 5.57
C SER A 94 -2.04 -17.55 5.11
N ALA A 95 -3.02 -16.93 5.76
CA ALA A 95 -3.37 -15.53 5.51
C ALA A 95 -2.20 -14.59 5.86
N TYR A 96 -1.51 -14.84 6.97
CA TYR A 96 -0.35 -14.06 7.39
C TYR A 96 0.83 -14.18 6.42
N ASP A 97 1.11 -15.37 5.89
CA ASP A 97 2.18 -15.58 4.91
C ASP A 97 1.94 -14.75 3.64
N ARG A 98 0.70 -14.76 3.13
CA ARG A 98 0.25 -13.95 1.99
C ARG A 98 0.41 -12.44 2.27
N PHE A 99 0.02 -12.00 3.46
CA PHE A 99 0.21 -10.62 3.90
C PHE A 99 1.69 -10.21 3.95
N TRP A 100 2.53 -11.09 4.48
CA TRP A 100 3.97 -10.85 4.58
C TRP A 100 4.64 -10.83 3.20
N GLU A 101 4.23 -11.71 2.29
CA GLU A 101 4.68 -11.71 0.90
C GLU A 101 4.32 -10.39 0.19
N ALA A 102 3.08 -9.92 0.33
CA ALA A 102 2.66 -8.62 -0.20
C ALA A 102 3.53 -7.47 0.32
N ARG A 103 3.85 -7.46 1.63
CA ARG A 103 4.76 -6.47 2.21
C ARG A 103 6.15 -6.50 1.61
N LYS A 104 6.71 -7.69 1.37
CA LYS A 104 8.04 -7.82 0.73
C LYS A 104 8.03 -7.27 -0.69
N ILE A 105 6.98 -7.54 -1.46
CA ILE A 105 6.85 -7.02 -2.83
C ILE A 105 6.76 -5.48 -2.81
N LEU A 106 5.93 -4.91 -1.92
CA LEU A 106 5.83 -3.46 -1.76
C LEU A 106 7.16 -2.82 -1.32
N GLN A 107 7.93 -3.49 -0.46
CA GLN A 107 9.28 -3.05 -0.10
C GLN A 107 10.21 -3.06 -1.32
N ALA A 108 10.18 -4.11 -2.13
CA ALA A 108 10.95 -4.18 -3.37
C ALA A 108 10.57 -3.07 -4.36
N VAL A 109 9.29 -2.67 -4.42
CA VAL A 109 8.85 -1.50 -5.21
C VAL A 109 9.53 -0.22 -4.73
N VAL A 110 9.54 0.05 -3.41
CA VAL A 110 10.23 1.21 -2.83
C VAL A 110 11.71 1.21 -3.21
N ASP A 111 12.38 0.06 -3.08
CA ASP A 111 13.81 -0.04 -3.32
C ASP A 111 14.17 0.17 -4.79
N ASN A 112 13.38 -0.38 -5.73
CA ASN A 112 13.56 -0.14 -7.16
C ASN A 112 13.27 1.33 -7.54
N CYS A 113 12.22 1.96 -6.99
CA CYS A 113 11.94 3.38 -7.21
C CYS A 113 13.06 4.29 -6.68
N ARG A 114 13.63 3.99 -5.50
CA ARG A 114 14.81 4.70 -4.98
C ARG A 114 16.04 4.47 -5.84
N GLY A 115 16.21 3.26 -6.39
CA GLY A 115 17.25 2.94 -7.36
C GLY A 115 17.14 3.82 -8.62
N LEU A 116 15.93 3.92 -9.19
CA LEU A 116 15.65 4.80 -10.31
C LEU A 116 15.93 6.27 -9.97
N ALA A 117 15.45 6.75 -8.83
CA ALA A 117 15.60 8.14 -8.42
C ALA A 117 17.06 8.56 -8.23
N ARG A 118 17.93 7.65 -7.77
CA ARG A 118 19.37 7.92 -7.56
C ARG A 118 20.17 7.99 -8.86
N VAL A 119 19.80 7.19 -9.86
CA VAL A 119 20.57 7.05 -11.12
C VAL A 119 20.04 7.97 -12.21
N ALA A 120 18.75 8.28 -12.21
CA ALA A 120 18.12 9.10 -13.26
C ALA A 120 18.77 10.48 -13.45
N PRO A 121 19.16 11.24 -12.39
CA PRO A 121 19.79 12.55 -12.57
C PRO A 121 21.16 12.52 -13.25
N THR A 122 21.89 11.40 -13.16
CA THR A 122 23.22 11.26 -13.77
C THR A 122 23.16 10.61 -15.15
N ALA A 123 22.17 9.74 -15.37
CA ALA A 123 22.04 8.96 -16.60
C ALA A 123 21.21 9.63 -17.71
N LEU A 124 20.39 10.61 -17.34
CA LEU A 124 19.46 11.29 -18.25
C LEU A 124 19.73 12.81 -18.29
N PRO A 125 19.52 13.46 -19.45
CA PRO A 125 19.56 14.91 -19.54
C PRO A 125 18.57 15.57 -18.58
N SER A 126 18.91 16.72 -18.00
CA SER A 126 18.15 17.33 -16.89
C SER A 126 16.64 17.44 -17.13
N ARG A 127 16.20 17.79 -18.35
CA ARG A 127 14.76 17.83 -18.72
C ARG A 127 14.11 16.44 -18.67
N GLN A 128 14.70 15.46 -19.34
CA GLN A 128 14.19 14.09 -19.37
C GLN A 128 14.26 13.43 -18.00
N GLY A 129 15.30 13.72 -17.21
CA GLY A 129 15.43 13.23 -15.84
C GLY A 129 14.30 13.72 -14.93
N ILE A 130 13.87 14.99 -15.05
CA ILE A 130 12.73 15.54 -14.31
C ILE A 130 11.43 14.84 -14.71
N ASP A 131 11.18 14.69 -16.02
CA ASP A 131 9.96 14.03 -16.51
C ASP A 131 9.95 12.54 -16.10
N PHE A 132 11.12 11.89 -16.08
CA PHE A 132 11.25 10.50 -15.61
C PHE A 132 10.98 10.41 -14.11
N ALA A 133 11.49 11.36 -13.31
CA ALA A 133 11.22 11.44 -11.88
C ALA A 133 9.73 11.60 -11.57
N ARG A 134 9.02 12.40 -12.37
CA ARG A 134 7.56 12.53 -12.28
C ARG A 134 6.88 11.19 -12.46
N MET A 135 7.29 10.39 -13.45
CA MET A 135 6.77 9.04 -13.63
C MET A 135 7.09 8.12 -12.44
N ILE A 136 8.28 8.25 -11.81
CA ILE A 136 8.63 7.48 -10.60
C ILE A 136 7.63 7.78 -9.47
N VAL A 137 7.26 9.06 -9.30
CA VAL A 137 6.28 9.48 -8.29
C VAL A 137 4.88 8.98 -8.62
N VAL A 138 4.49 9.00 -9.89
CA VAL A 138 3.17 8.60 -10.38
C VAL A 138 2.93 7.09 -10.25
N PHE A 139 3.93 6.29 -10.59
CA PHE A 139 3.85 4.82 -10.63
C PHE A 139 3.18 4.17 -9.40
N PRO A 140 3.60 4.45 -8.14
CA PRO A 140 3.00 3.80 -6.98
C PRO A 140 1.53 4.17 -6.74
N TYR A 141 1.08 5.35 -7.18
CA TYR A 141 -0.34 5.71 -7.14
C TYR A 141 -1.14 4.92 -8.18
N MET A 142 -0.59 4.70 -9.38
CA MET A 142 -1.21 3.85 -10.40
C MET A 142 -1.26 2.38 -9.97
N LEU A 143 -0.20 1.90 -9.31
CA LEU A 143 -0.18 0.57 -8.71
C LEU A 143 -1.26 0.44 -7.63
N ARG A 144 -1.36 1.40 -6.71
CA ARG A 144 -2.42 1.42 -5.70
C ARG A 144 -3.81 1.40 -6.32
N LEU A 145 -4.09 2.28 -7.27
CA LEU A 145 -5.39 2.36 -7.93
C LEU A 145 -5.76 1.02 -8.60
N HIS A 146 -4.78 0.38 -9.23
CA HIS A 146 -4.95 -0.94 -9.84
C HIS A 146 -5.23 -2.03 -8.78
N LEU A 147 -4.52 -2.03 -7.66
CA LEU A 147 -4.70 -3.04 -6.60
C LEU A 147 -5.96 -2.83 -5.75
N THR A 148 -6.45 -1.60 -5.60
CA THR A 148 -7.66 -1.31 -4.81
C THR A 148 -8.94 -1.42 -5.64
N ASN A 149 -8.92 -0.96 -6.89
CA ASN A 149 -10.12 -0.92 -7.75
C ASN A 149 -10.08 -1.90 -8.92
N ARG A 150 -9.16 -2.88 -8.91
CA ARG A 150 -8.93 -3.85 -10.00
C ARG A 150 -8.74 -3.18 -11.37
N GLY A 151 -8.19 -1.96 -11.39
CA GLY A 151 -8.03 -1.17 -12.61
C GLY A 151 -9.32 -0.61 -13.22
N GLN A 152 -10.49 -0.77 -12.60
CA GLN A 152 -11.79 -0.37 -13.17
C GLN A 152 -12.16 1.09 -12.94
N ALA A 153 -11.67 1.70 -11.85
CA ALA A 153 -11.94 3.10 -11.58
C ALA A 153 -11.15 4.01 -12.55
N PRO A 154 -11.77 5.03 -13.15
CA PRO A 154 -11.06 6.08 -13.89
C PRO A 154 -10.03 6.76 -13.00
N VAL A 155 -8.90 7.15 -13.59
CA VAL A 155 -7.83 7.83 -12.84
C VAL A 155 -8.31 9.16 -12.24
N GLY A 156 -9.21 9.86 -12.93
CA GLY A 156 -9.72 11.19 -12.56
C GLY A 156 -10.66 11.23 -11.36
N ASP A 157 -11.34 10.12 -11.03
CA ASP A 157 -12.37 10.10 -9.99
C ASP A 157 -11.80 9.88 -8.59
N SER A 158 -10.52 9.51 -8.48
CA SER A 158 -9.88 9.28 -7.19
C SER A 158 -9.36 10.60 -6.60
N PRO A 159 -9.87 11.06 -5.44
CA PRO A 159 -9.44 12.32 -4.83
C PRO A 159 -7.96 12.32 -4.44
N GLU A 160 -7.38 11.13 -4.22
CA GLU A 160 -5.97 10.92 -3.90
C GLU A 160 -5.06 11.18 -5.11
N MET A 161 -5.60 11.12 -6.33
CA MET A 161 -4.84 11.23 -7.57
C MET A 161 -4.71 12.68 -8.05
N HIS A 162 -5.53 13.61 -7.57
CA HIS A 162 -5.54 15.02 -7.99
C HIS A 162 -4.14 15.68 -7.93
N ASP A 163 -3.37 15.40 -6.88
CA ASP A 163 -2.03 15.94 -6.70
C ASP A 163 -0.99 15.36 -7.67
N VAL A 164 -1.28 14.20 -8.24
CA VAL A 164 -0.36 13.41 -9.07
C VAL A 164 -0.71 13.55 -10.56
N LEU A 165 -1.99 13.79 -10.88
CA LEU A 165 -2.48 14.07 -12.23
C LEU A 165 -1.76 15.24 -12.90
N ARG A 166 -1.32 16.24 -12.12
CA ARG A 166 -0.54 17.40 -12.62
C ARG A 166 0.78 17.03 -13.31
N PHE A 167 1.26 15.80 -13.08
CA PHE A 167 2.51 15.30 -13.65
C PHE A 167 2.33 14.60 -14.99
N PHE A 168 1.10 14.32 -15.41
CA PHE A 168 0.82 13.78 -16.73
C PHE A 168 0.52 14.89 -17.74
N ASP A 169 0.98 14.68 -18.97
CA ASP A 169 0.38 15.34 -20.12
C ASP A 169 -0.98 14.70 -20.43
N ASN A 170 -1.91 15.47 -21.01
CA ASN A 170 -3.28 15.00 -21.30
C ASN A 170 -3.30 13.70 -22.15
N ASP A 171 -2.34 13.54 -23.08
CA ASP A 171 -2.24 12.35 -23.93
C ASP A 171 -1.69 11.13 -23.17
N GLN A 172 -0.75 11.34 -22.25
CA GLN A 172 -0.25 10.28 -21.38
C GLN A 172 -1.35 9.79 -20.43
N LEU A 173 -2.16 10.71 -19.87
CA LEU A 173 -3.26 10.35 -19.00
C LEU A 173 -4.32 9.51 -19.73
N LYS A 174 -4.71 9.90 -20.95
CA LYS A 174 -5.61 9.11 -21.81
C LYS A 174 -5.05 7.71 -22.09
N THR A 175 -3.75 7.64 -22.39
CA THR A 175 -3.06 6.36 -22.64
C THR A 175 -3.13 5.45 -21.41
N VAL A 176 -2.81 5.97 -20.23
CA VAL A 176 -2.85 5.20 -18.97
C VAL A 176 -4.27 4.77 -18.61
N ASP A 177 -5.27 5.65 -18.77
CA ASP A 177 -6.66 5.35 -18.43
C ASP A 177 -7.28 4.29 -19.36
N SER A 178 -6.84 4.26 -20.62
CA SER A 178 -7.28 3.26 -21.61
C SER A 178 -6.76 1.84 -21.35
N HIS A 179 -5.68 1.70 -20.57
CA HIS A 179 -5.06 0.40 -20.29
C HIS A 179 -5.66 -0.27 -19.05
N PHE A 180 -5.93 -1.58 -19.16
CA PHE A 180 -6.41 -2.41 -18.05
C PHE A 180 -5.43 -2.38 -16.85
N SER A 181 -4.14 -2.54 -17.13
CA SER A 181 -3.09 -2.40 -16.12
C SER A 181 -2.42 -1.02 -16.20
N LYS A 182 -3.03 -0.07 -15.51
CA LYS A 182 -2.55 1.31 -15.30
C LYS A 182 -1.06 1.39 -14.86
N PRO A 183 -0.54 0.57 -13.93
CA PRO A 183 0.88 0.60 -13.57
C PRO A 183 1.78 0.16 -14.73
N PHE A 184 1.41 -0.87 -15.50
CA PHE A 184 2.17 -1.28 -16.68
C PHE A 184 2.21 -0.20 -17.76
N ALA A 185 1.11 0.51 -17.99
CA ALA A 185 1.08 1.66 -18.89
C ALA A 185 2.09 2.74 -18.47
N THR A 186 2.18 3.02 -17.15
CA THR A 186 3.15 3.98 -16.60
C THR A 186 4.59 3.50 -16.80
N LEU A 187 4.88 2.21 -16.61
CA LEU A 187 6.20 1.63 -16.87
C LEU A 187 6.56 1.65 -18.37
N SER A 188 5.57 1.47 -19.25
CA SER A 188 5.77 1.59 -20.70
C SER A 188 6.21 3.00 -21.09
N ILE A 189 5.59 4.04 -20.50
CA ILE A 189 6.02 5.43 -20.68
C ILE A 189 7.47 5.61 -20.21
N MET A 190 7.84 5.09 -19.03
CA MET A 190 9.23 5.14 -18.55
C MET A 190 10.20 4.48 -19.54
N ASN A 191 9.86 3.30 -20.08
CA ASN A 191 10.68 2.61 -21.07
C ASN A 191 10.83 3.42 -22.35
N GLN A 192 9.76 4.03 -22.87
CA GLN A 192 9.81 4.89 -24.05
C GLN A 192 10.76 6.08 -23.83
N MET A 193 10.75 6.69 -22.64
CA MET A 193 11.67 7.78 -22.29
C MET A 193 13.13 7.32 -22.32
N LEU A 194 13.43 6.12 -21.79
CA LEU A 194 14.78 5.53 -21.84
C LEU A 194 15.21 5.23 -23.28
N HIS A 195 14.33 4.64 -24.10
CA HIS A 195 14.61 4.36 -25.51
C HIS A 195 14.87 5.65 -26.32
N HIS A 196 14.06 6.69 -26.14
CA HIS A 196 14.26 7.97 -26.81
C HIS A 196 15.58 8.64 -26.39
N SER A 197 16.03 8.43 -25.16
CA SER A 197 17.34 8.91 -24.70
C SER A 197 18.52 8.18 -25.34
N ASN A 198 18.32 6.92 -25.75
CA ASN A 198 19.33 6.10 -26.43
C ASN A 198 19.34 6.30 -27.96
N ALA A 199 18.21 6.69 -28.56
CA ALA A 199 18.07 6.83 -30.02
C ALA A 199 18.54 8.19 -30.56
N LYS A 200 18.66 9.22 -29.70
CA LYS A 200 19.28 10.48 -30.10
C LYS A 200 20.80 10.27 -30.19
N PHE A 201 21.34 10.34 -31.40
CA PHE A 201 22.60 10.96 -31.83
C PHE A 201 23.43 10.10 -32.84
N PRO A 202 23.33 10.38 -34.14
CA PRO A 202 24.39 10.04 -35.10
C PRO A 202 25.51 11.10 -35.03
N GLY A 203 26.74 10.71 -34.68
CA GLY A 203 27.93 11.59 -34.70
C GLY A 203 28.63 11.78 -33.34
N GLU A 204 29.43 12.86 -33.21
CA GLU A 204 30.42 13.19 -32.16
C GLU A 204 29.95 13.06 -30.68
N ALA A 205 28.65 12.93 -30.41
CA ALA A 205 28.07 12.62 -29.08
C ALA A 205 27.97 11.10 -28.77
N MET A 206 28.50 10.23 -29.64
CA MET A 206 28.52 8.78 -29.46
C MET A 206 29.31 8.38 -28.21
N GLU A 207 30.44 9.03 -27.93
CA GLU A 207 31.31 8.69 -26.79
C GLU A 207 30.64 9.06 -25.44
N GLU A 208 30.03 10.24 -25.35
CA GLU A 208 29.22 10.64 -24.18
C GLU A 208 28.05 9.69 -23.98
N THR A 209 27.35 9.32 -25.06
CA THR A 209 26.24 8.37 -25.00
C THR A 209 26.70 6.98 -24.54
N LEU A 210 27.82 6.47 -25.08
CA LEU A 210 28.42 5.19 -24.70
C LEU A 210 28.78 5.17 -23.21
N SER A 211 29.33 6.28 -22.70
CA SER A 211 29.74 6.41 -21.30
C SER A 211 28.56 6.29 -20.31
N LEU A 212 27.35 6.67 -20.74
CA LEU A 212 26.13 6.63 -19.93
C LEU A 212 25.34 5.32 -20.08
N LEU A 213 25.64 4.48 -21.08
CA LEU A 213 24.94 3.21 -21.31
C LEU A 213 24.90 2.28 -20.08
N PRO A 214 25.97 2.12 -19.27
CA PRO A 214 25.89 1.31 -18.06
C PRO A 214 24.83 1.80 -17.08
N GLN A 215 24.73 3.12 -16.89
CA GLN A 215 23.78 3.74 -15.97
C GLN A 215 22.35 3.61 -16.49
N ARG A 216 22.15 3.79 -17.80
CA ARG A 216 20.84 3.59 -18.45
C ARG A 216 20.40 2.12 -18.44
N THR A 217 21.33 1.19 -18.53
CA THR A 217 21.06 -0.26 -18.39
C THR A 217 20.59 -0.58 -16.97
N VAL A 218 21.18 0.06 -15.94
CA VAL A 218 20.71 -0.06 -14.55
C VAL A 218 19.29 0.52 -14.39
N LEU A 219 18.98 1.67 -15.02
CA LEU A 219 17.62 2.21 -15.03
C LEU A 219 16.64 1.22 -15.67
N GLN A 220 16.95 0.72 -16.86
CA GLN A 220 16.11 -0.25 -17.58
C GLN A 220 15.87 -1.51 -16.73
N ARG A 221 16.91 -2.02 -16.06
CA ARG A 221 16.80 -3.16 -15.16
C ARG A 221 15.84 -2.88 -14.00
N ASN A 222 15.93 -1.71 -13.37
CA ASN A 222 15.03 -1.34 -12.28
C ASN A 222 13.58 -1.17 -12.76
N VAL A 223 13.35 -0.65 -13.97
CA VAL A 223 12.00 -0.60 -14.58
C VAL A 223 11.46 -2.03 -14.81
N ASN A 224 12.29 -2.94 -15.33
CA ASN A 224 11.92 -4.35 -15.51
C ASN A 224 11.62 -5.04 -14.16
N ASN A 225 12.37 -4.73 -13.11
CA ASN A 225 12.08 -5.24 -11.76
C ASN A 225 10.74 -4.70 -11.23
N LEU A 226 10.41 -3.43 -11.51
CA LEU A 226 9.09 -2.89 -11.16
C LEU A 226 7.98 -3.64 -11.89
N ALA A 227 8.14 -3.95 -13.18
CA ALA A 227 7.19 -4.77 -13.93
C ALA A 227 6.99 -6.16 -13.31
N ALA A 228 8.08 -6.82 -12.89
CA ALA A 228 8.00 -8.09 -12.17
C ALA A 228 7.25 -7.96 -10.83
N ASN A 229 7.46 -6.85 -10.10
CA ASN A 229 6.73 -6.58 -8.86
C ASN A 229 5.24 -6.31 -9.10
N VAL A 230 4.85 -5.65 -10.20
CA VAL A 230 3.44 -5.49 -10.58
C VAL A 230 2.80 -6.86 -10.79
N GLY A 231 3.42 -7.74 -11.59
CA GLY A 231 2.92 -9.10 -11.80
C GLY A 231 2.85 -9.93 -10.51
N ALA A 232 3.80 -9.74 -9.58
CA ALA A 232 3.75 -10.37 -8.27
C ALA A 232 2.58 -9.86 -7.41
N CYS A 233 2.29 -8.56 -7.44
CA CYS A 233 1.11 -7.99 -6.78
C CYS A 233 -0.20 -8.50 -7.41
N GLU A 234 -0.27 -8.58 -8.75
CA GLU A 234 -1.41 -9.13 -9.48
C GLU A 234 -1.64 -10.61 -9.13
N ARG A 235 -0.58 -11.40 -8.96
CA ARG A 235 -0.68 -12.79 -8.47
C ARG A 235 -1.27 -12.87 -7.07
N ILE A 236 -0.80 -12.03 -6.14
CA ILE A 236 -1.38 -11.98 -4.78
C ILE A 236 -2.85 -11.60 -4.87
N GLN A 237 -3.21 -10.56 -5.63
CA GLN A 237 -4.60 -10.11 -5.74
C GLN A 237 -5.52 -11.12 -6.44
N GLY A 238 -5.05 -11.74 -7.52
CA GLY A 238 -5.83 -12.59 -8.42
C GLY A 238 -5.92 -14.06 -8.00
N CYS A 239 -5.02 -14.53 -7.14
CA CYS A 239 -5.03 -15.91 -6.65
C CYS A 239 -5.31 -15.96 -5.14
N PRO A 240 -6.58 -15.77 -4.70
CA PRO A 240 -6.97 -15.88 -3.28
C PRO A 240 -6.81 -17.31 -2.74
N VAL A 241 -6.85 -17.46 -1.40
CA VAL A 241 -6.86 -18.80 -0.79
C VAL A 241 -8.13 -19.54 -1.27
N PRO A 242 -8.06 -20.84 -1.60
CA PRO A 242 -9.20 -21.58 -2.11
C PRO A 242 -10.46 -21.42 -1.25
N LEU A 243 -11.56 -20.95 -1.86
CA LEU A 243 -12.80 -20.62 -1.17
C LEU A 243 -13.41 -21.79 -0.38
N TYR A 244 -13.17 -23.03 -0.80
CA TYR A 244 -13.65 -24.21 -0.11
C TYR A 244 -13.11 -24.28 1.32
N TYR A 245 -11.86 -23.89 1.54
CA TYR A 245 -11.24 -23.91 2.85
C TYR A 245 -11.94 -22.96 3.83
N SER A 246 -12.15 -21.71 3.40
CA SER A 246 -12.84 -20.69 4.21
C SER A 246 -14.31 -21.02 4.45
N ARG A 247 -15.01 -21.55 3.44
CA ARG A 247 -16.43 -21.91 3.56
C ARG A 247 -16.65 -23.11 4.49
N HIS A 248 -15.82 -24.16 4.38
CA HIS A 248 -15.96 -25.33 5.23
C HIS A 248 -15.61 -25.03 6.68
N LEU A 249 -14.55 -24.26 6.93
CA LEU A 249 -14.20 -23.85 8.29
C LEU A 249 -15.34 -23.07 8.96
N SER A 250 -15.88 -22.05 8.28
CA SER A 250 -16.97 -21.22 8.81
C SER A 250 -18.23 -22.05 9.12
N ARG A 251 -18.58 -23.00 8.24
CA ARG A 251 -19.71 -23.93 8.45
C ARG A 251 -19.49 -24.83 9.66
N PHE A 252 -18.32 -25.47 9.75
CA PHE A 252 -18.04 -26.37 10.88
C PHE A 252 -17.98 -25.61 12.21
N LEU A 253 -17.38 -24.41 12.22
CA LEU A 253 -17.35 -23.57 13.42
C LEU A 253 -18.75 -23.13 13.84
N THR A 254 -19.62 -22.79 12.89
CA THR A 254 -21.02 -22.42 13.16
C THR A 254 -21.82 -23.61 13.72
N ILE A 255 -21.69 -24.80 13.12
CA ILE A 255 -22.38 -26.01 13.61
C ILE A 255 -21.88 -26.39 15.01
N TRP A 256 -20.56 -26.38 15.22
CA TRP A 256 -19.98 -26.70 16.52
C TRP A 256 -20.41 -25.70 17.60
N SER A 257 -20.36 -24.40 17.32
CA SER A 257 -20.79 -23.36 18.27
C SER A 257 -22.29 -23.42 18.58
N ALA A 258 -23.14 -23.72 17.60
CA ALA A 258 -24.58 -23.90 17.81
C ALA A 258 -24.93 -25.09 18.71
N THR A 259 -24.05 -26.10 18.82
CA THR A 259 -24.27 -27.27 19.69
C THR A 259 -23.64 -27.13 21.07
N LEU A 260 -22.84 -26.09 21.34
CA LEU A 260 -22.26 -25.81 22.65
C LEU A 260 -23.27 -25.72 23.81
N PRO A 261 -24.48 -25.14 23.65
CA PRO A 261 -25.46 -25.06 24.74
C PRO A 261 -25.89 -26.44 25.25
N LEU A 262 -25.91 -27.45 24.38
CA LEU A 262 -26.29 -28.83 24.73
C LEU A 262 -25.30 -29.51 25.68
N VAL A 263 -24.07 -29.00 25.74
CA VAL A 263 -23.00 -29.49 26.63
C VAL A 263 -22.90 -28.62 27.88
N LEU A 264 -22.93 -27.30 27.71
CA LEU A 264 -22.62 -26.36 28.79
C LEU A 264 -23.83 -26.00 29.66
N ALA A 265 -25.06 -26.10 29.16
CA ALA A 265 -26.25 -25.78 29.96
C ALA A 265 -26.41 -26.69 31.20
N PRO A 266 -26.18 -28.01 31.13
CA PRO A 266 -26.20 -28.86 32.32
C PRO A 266 -25.08 -28.58 33.34
N MET A 267 -23.91 -28.12 32.86
CA MET A 267 -22.72 -27.92 33.70
C MET A 267 -22.69 -26.53 34.35
N LEU A 268 -23.13 -25.51 33.61
CA LEU A 268 -23.00 -24.10 33.98
C LEU A 268 -24.34 -23.39 34.10
N HIS A 269 -25.46 -24.04 33.83
CA HIS A 269 -26.77 -23.44 33.98
C HIS A 269 -26.88 -22.12 33.17
N TRP A 270 -27.46 -21.06 33.75
CA TRP A 270 -27.56 -19.74 33.11
C TRP A 270 -26.19 -19.09 32.82
N TRP A 271 -25.13 -19.48 33.54
CA TRP A 271 -23.76 -19.03 33.22
C TRP A 271 -23.24 -19.60 31.90
N SER A 272 -23.88 -20.62 31.32
CA SER A 272 -23.53 -21.11 29.98
C SER A 272 -23.64 -20.01 28.91
N VAL A 273 -24.61 -19.09 29.02
CA VAL A 273 -24.86 -18.04 28.03
C VAL A 273 -23.67 -17.07 27.89
N PRO A 274 -23.22 -16.37 28.96
CA PRO A 274 -22.06 -15.48 28.86
C PRO A 274 -20.77 -16.23 28.50
N VAL A 275 -20.61 -17.47 28.95
CA VAL A 275 -19.43 -18.29 28.62
C VAL A 275 -19.40 -18.65 27.13
N ILE A 276 -20.52 -19.11 26.57
CA ILE A 276 -20.64 -19.41 25.13
C ILE A 276 -20.41 -18.14 24.30
N ALA A 277 -20.96 -17.01 24.73
CA ALA A 277 -20.74 -15.73 24.06
C ALA A 277 -19.25 -15.35 24.03
N ALA A 278 -18.52 -15.54 25.13
CA ALA A 278 -17.08 -15.28 25.19
C ALA A 278 -16.27 -16.24 24.29
N ILE A 279 -16.60 -17.54 24.29
CA ILE A 279 -15.96 -18.53 23.42
C ILE A 279 -16.20 -18.17 21.95
N CYS A 280 -17.45 -17.89 21.56
CA CYS A 280 -17.80 -17.51 20.19
C CYS A 280 -17.11 -16.21 19.78
N TRP A 281 -17.14 -15.19 20.65
CA TRP A 281 -16.44 -13.94 20.41
C TRP A 281 -14.96 -14.17 20.08
N SER A 282 -14.24 -14.99 20.87
CA SER A 282 -12.83 -15.25 20.62
C SER A 282 -12.57 -15.99 19.31
N LEU A 283 -13.30 -17.08 19.03
CA LEU A 283 -13.09 -17.91 17.84
C LEU A 283 -13.49 -17.18 16.54
N PHE A 284 -14.67 -16.57 16.50
CA PHE A 284 -15.10 -15.81 15.32
C PHE A 284 -14.27 -14.55 15.11
N SER A 285 -13.75 -13.92 16.18
CA SER A 285 -12.81 -12.79 16.01
C SER A 285 -11.52 -13.22 15.33
N ILE A 286 -10.95 -14.38 15.71
CA ILE A 286 -9.73 -14.90 15.08
C ILE A 286 -10.01 -15.27 13.61
N GLU A 287 -11.16 -15.87 13.31
CA GLU A 287 -11.57 -16.15 11.93
C GLU A 287 -11.66 -14.88 11.07
N GLU A 288 -12.30 -13.85 11.60
CA GLU A 288 -12.47 -12.56 10.90
C GLU A 288 -11.14 -11.83 10.74
N VAL A 289 -10.25 -11.86 11.74
CA VAL A 289 -8.89 -11.33 11.60
C VAL A 289 -8.14 -12.06 10.47
N GLY A 290 -8.32 -13.38 10.35
CA GLY A 290 -7.77 -14.15 9.23
C GLY A 290 -8.24 -13.63 7.87
N HIS A 291 -9.54 -13.32 7.73
CA HIS A 291 -10.09 -12.70 6.52
C HIS A 291 -9.50 -11.32 6.23
N MET A 292 -9.39 -10.46 7.26
CA MET A 292 -8.82 -9.12 7.11
C MET A 292 -7.35 -9.14 6.68
N VAL A 293 -6.56 -10.06 7.23
CA VAL A 293 -5.13 -10.21 6.91
C VAL A 293 -4.93 -10.79 5.50
N GLU A 294 -5.86 -11.61 5.00
CA GLU A 294 -5.81 -12.20 3.66
C GLU A 294 -5.89 -11.15 2.53
N GLU A 295 -6.39 -9.95 2.82
CA GLU A 295 -6.54 -8.84 1.86
C GLU A 295 -5.49 -7.72 2.07
N PRO A 296 -4.22 -7.92 1.70
CA PRO A 296 -3.13 -6.99 2.05
C PRO A 296 -3.18 -5.62 1.36
N PHE A 297 -3.94 -5.48 0.28
CA PHE A 297 -4.00 -4.26 -0.53
C PHE A 297 -5.27 -3.44 -0.35
N TYR A 298 -6.32 -4.00 0.27
CA TYR A 298 -7.57 -3.29 0.53
C TYR A 298 -7.45 -2.39 1.76
N ALA A 299 -8.22 -1.31 1.75
CA ALA A 299 -8.26 -0.38 2.87
C ALA A 299 -9.08 -0.99 4.01
N LEU A 300 -8.40 -1.39 5.09
CA LEU A 300 -9.06 -1.51 6.40
C LEU A 300 -9.40 -0.09 6.90
N PRO A 301 -10.49 0.09 7.67
CA PRO A 301 -10.97 1.41 8.09
C PRO A 301 -9.95 2.28 8.86
N ASP A 302 -8.94 1.68 9.51
CA ASP A 302 -7.95 2.37 10.34
C ASP A 302 -6.62 2.71 9.62
N ASP A 303 -6.68 3.27 8.41
CA ASP A 303 -5.54 3.93 7.73
C ASP A 303 -4.29 3.04 7.51
N GLN A 304 -4.41 1.72 7.63
CA GLN A 304 -3.31 0.78 7.37
C GLN A 304 -3.15 0.47 5.89
N VAL A 305 -3.40 1.43 5.00
CA VAL A 305 -3.26 1.19 3.57
C VAL A 305 -1.77 1.27 3.20
N GLN A 306 -1.09 0.12 3.32
CA GLN A 306 0.33 -0.02 3.05
C GLN A 306 0.72 0.56 1.68
N THR A 307 -0.16 0.42 0.69
CA THR A 307 0.02 0.96 -0.66
C THR A 307 0.06 2.50 -0.68
N ARG A 308 -0.75 3.19 0.14
CA ARG A 308 -0.70 4.66 0.27
C ARG A 308 0.62 5.11 0.88
N ARG A 309 1.01 4.48 1.99
CA ARG A 309 2.26 4.79 2.68
C ARG A 309 3.48 4.60 1.77
N VAL A 310 3.47 3.54 0.97
CA VAL A 310 4.51 3.26 -0.03
C VAL A 310 4.57 4.37 -1.08
N ALA A 311 3.43 4.81 -1.61
CA ALA A 311 3.36 5.92 -2.56
C ALA A 311 3.92 7.23 -1.98
N ASP A 312 3.52 7.58 -0.75
CA ASP A 312 3.98 8.80 -0.09
C ASP A 312 5.48 8.77 0.23
N VAL A 313 6.01 7.61 0.63
CA VAL A 313 7.46 7.42 0.85
C VAL A 313 8.24 7.57 -0.45
N ILE A 314 7.78 6.94 -1.54
CA ILE A 314 8.43 7.04 -2.85
C ILE A 314 8.40 8.48 -3.37
N LYS A 315 7.25 9.16 -3.25
CA LYS A 315 7.10 10.57 -3.62
C LYS A 315 8.10 11.44 -2.87
N ARG A 316 8.09 11.37 -1.54
CA ARG A 316 8.99 12.14 -0.68
C ARG A 316 10.46 11.89 -1.00
N ASP A 317 10.86 10.62 -1.11
CA ASP A 317 12.26 10.26 -1.32
C ASP A 317 12.75 10.70 -2.71
N THR A 318 11.92 10.55 -3.75
CA THR A 318 12.25 10.99 -5.11
C THR A 318 12.41 12.51 -5.18
N VAL A 319 11.48 13.26 -4.59
CA VAL A 319 11.57 14.74 -4.52
C VAL A 319 12.83 15.19 -3.80
N ASN A 320 13.17 14.56 -2.67
CA ASN A 320 14.35 14.91 -1.89
C ASN A 320 15.66 14.64 -2.66
N ILE A 321 15.77 13.48 -3.31
CA ILE A 321 16.97 13.09 -4.06
C ILE A 321 17.23 14.07 -5.21
N PHE A 322 16.21 14.42 -5.98
CA PHE A 322 16.34 15.35 -7.10
C PHE A 322 16.63 16.79 -6.64
N LYS A 323 16.01 17.22 -5.54
CA LYS A 323 16.32 18.51 -4.93
C LYS A 323 17.78 18.59 -4.48
N GLN A 324 18.31 17.51 -3.91
CA GLN A 324 19.70 17.44 -3.46
C GLN A 324 20.71 17.40 -4.63
N GLN A 325 20.42 16.62 -5.67
CA GLN A 325 21.37 16.41 -6.78
C GLN A 325 21.31 17.50 -7.86
N LEU A 326 20.12 18.04 -8.15
CA LEU A 326 19.93 19.00 -9.24
C LEU A 326 19.52 20.41 -8.77
N GLY A 327 19.24 20.60 -7.48
CA GLY A 327 18.70 21.87 -6.97
C GLY A 327 17.29 22.21 -7.50
N VAL A 328 16.61 21.21 -8.09
CA VAL A 328 15.32 21.37 -8.77
C VAL A 328 14.21 20.75 -7.93
N ASP A 329 13.12 21.50 -7.76
CA ASP A 329 11.88 20.97 -7.24
C ASP A 329 11.01 20.42 -8.38
N ILE A 330 10.86 19.08 -8.42
CA ILE A 330 10.08 18.35 -9.43
C ILE A 330 8.60 18.77 -9.40
N GLU A 331 8.10 19.26 -8.26
CA GLU A 331 6.72 19.70 -8.11
C GLU A 331 6.44 21.04 -8.81
N THR A 332 7.46 21.88 -9.03
CA THR A 332 7.29 23.14 -9.76
C THR A 332 7.29 22.95 -11.27
N ARG A 333 6.17 23.24 -11.92
CA ARG A 333 6.02 23.27 -13.40
C ARG A 333 6.92 24.29 -14.10
N LYS A 334 7.44 25.29 -13.37
CA LYS A 334 8.05 26.53 -13.91
C LYS A 334 9.46 26.42 -14.50
N LEU A 335 10.13 25.26 -14.44
CA LEU A 335 11.52 25.14 -14.90
C LEU A 335 11.68 24.89 -16.40
N LEU A 336 10.59 24.64 -17.13
CA LEU A 336 10.65 24.36 -18.58
C LEU A 336 10.49 25.59 -19.48
N ASP A 337 9.88 26.68 -19.00
CA ASP A 337 9.59 27.86 -19.84
C ASP A 337 10.71 28.92 -19.86
N ARG A 338 11.69 28.86 -18.96
CA ARG A 338 12.69 29.94 -18.82
C ARG A 338 13.79 29.99 -19.90
N ARG A 339 13.79 29.10 -20.91
CA ARG A 339 14.73 29.17 -22.05
C ARG A 339 14.10 29.41 -23.43
N HIS A 340 12.77 29.45 -23.55
CA HIS A 340 12.10 29.67 -24.85
C HIS A 340 11.47 31.06 -25.02
N GLY A 341 11.67 31.98 -24.07
CA GLY A 341 11.20 33.37 -24.20
C GLY A 341 12.35 34.36 -24.07
N GLY A 342 13.04 34.67 -25.18
CA GLY A 342 14.08 35.71 -25.15
C GLY A 342 14.99 35.80 -26.37
N ALA A 343 14.46 35.65 -27.60
CA ALA A 343 15.19 35.97 -28.81
C ALA A 343 14.26 36.56 -29.89
N VAL A 344 13.79 37.80 -29.66
CA VAL A 344 13.40 38.77 -30.71
C VAL A 344 13.69 40.17 -30.15
N GLY A 345 14.40 41.00 -30.91
CA GLY A 345 15.26 42.06 -30.40
C GLY A 345 14.64 43.43 -30.13
N ARG A 346 15.43 44.28 -29.45
CA ARG A 346 15.61 45.70 -29.81
C ARG A 346 16.92 46.24 -29.19
N GLN A 347 17.51 47.16 -29.93
CA GLN A 347 18.86 47.70 -29.89
C GLN A 347 19.29 48.40 -28.59
N GLY A 348 20.61 48.47 -28.38
CA GLY A 348 21.28 49.65 -27.82
C GLY A 348 22.02 49.43 -26.50
N GLY A 349 23.33 49.19 -26.56
CA GLY A 349 24.18 49.20 -25.37
C GLY A 349 25.53 48.51 -25.58
N VAL A 350 26.49 49.26 -26.10
CA VAL A 350 27.91 48.93 -26.16
C VAL A 350 28.41 48.51 -24.77
N VAL A 351 29.15 47.39 -24.65
CA VAL A 351 30.47 47.26 -23.98
C VAL A 351 31.06 45.86 -24.31
N ARG A 352 32.36 45.86 -24.59
CA ARG A 352 33.24 44.85 -25.22
C ARG A 352 33.39 43.49 -24.49
N PRO A 353 33.88 42.45 -25.19
CA PRO A 353 34.27 41.17 -24.58
C PRO A 353 35.65 41.29 -23.90
N LEU A 354 35.80 40.74 -22.69
CA LEU A 354 37.12 40.53 -22.11
C LEU A 354 37.66 39.16 -22.55
N MET A 355 38.78 39.23 -23.27
CA MET A 355 39.62 38.12 -23.72
C MET A 355 40.11 37.23 -22.58
N MET A 356 40.34 35.97 -22.92
CA MET A 356 41.37 35.12 -22.31
C MET A 356 42.69 35.87 -22.15
N SER A 357 43.29 35.79 -20.97
CA SER A 357 44.74 35.89 -20.82
C SER A 357 45.20 34.83 -19.83
N GLY A 358 45.96 33.87 -20.34
CA GLY A 358 46.93 33.16 -19.52
C GLY A 358 48.12 34.08 -19.18
N MET A 359 48.78 33.74 -18.08
CA MET A 359 50.17 34.03 -17.65
C MET A 359 50.14 33.88 -16.12
N ALA A 360 50.69 32.81 -15.53
CA ALA A 360 52.11 32.54 -15.30
C ALA A 360 52.76 33.50 -14.27
N TYR A 361 53.52 32.89 -13.36
CA TYR A 361 54.36 33.40 -12.26
C TYR A 361 53.62 33.67 -10.92
N ALA A 362 54.09 33.22 -9.76
CA ALA A 362 55.43 32.78 -9.34
C ALA A 362 55.38 31.58 -8.39
#